data_AF-A0A2S3VQ92-F1
#
_entry.id   AF-A0A2S3VQ92-F1
#
_cell.length_a   1.000
_cell.length_b   1.000
_cell.length_c   1.000
_cell.angle_alpha   90.00
_cell.angle_beta   90.00
_cell.angle_gamma   90.00
#
_symmetry.space_group_name_H-M   'P 1'
#
loop_
_entity.id
_entity.type
_entity.pdbx_description
1 polymer ?
#
loop_
_entity_poly.entity_id
_entity_poly.type
_entity_poly.pdbx_seq_one_letter_code
_entity_poly.pdbx_strand_id
1 'polypeptide(L)'
;MKIESGLSLRTVERGARATVESLESRVLAASQNVPENKRPDPEFERLYERLSAMEGQGEKAIHAFLRSLRGADGESPAYPTAKALMAVTLQVLFRLKDDGLEKSQLYKEIKGANGLAFAMDAFVKGFMREVFQPMEDEAWEKSEW
;
A
#
# COMPACT_ATOMS: atom_id res chain seq x y z
N MET A 1 -37.20 77.08 -3.50
CA MET A 1 -38.30 77.32 -2.55
C MET A 1 -38.65 75.98 -1.90
N LYS A 2 -38.57 75.90 -0.55
CA LYS A 2 -38.96 74.84 0.43
C LYS A 2 -38.28 73.44 0.35
N ILE A 3 -37.28 73.13 1.22
CA ILE A 3 -37.26 72.32 2.50
C ILE A 3 -38.16 71.06 2.47
N GLU A 4 -37.69 69.86 2.83
CA GLU A 4 -37.43 69.43 4.22
C GLU A 4 -36.31 68.37 4.40
N SER A 5 -35.59 68.53 5.51
CA SER A 5 -34.70 67.54 6.15
C SER A 5 -35.51 66.54 6.97
N GLY A 6 -35.13 65.26 6.93
CA GLY A 6 -35.52 64.25 7.90
C GLY A 6 -34.31 63.38 8.27
N LEU A 7 -33.75 63.63 9.44
CA LEU A 7 -32.65 62.88 10.06
C LEU A 7 -33.18 61.58 10.70
N SER A 8 -32.25 60.65 10.95
CA SER A 8 -32.34 59.53 11.90
C SER A 8 -32.99 58.23 11.34
N LEU A 9 -32.49 57.03 11.58
CA LEU A 9 -31.60 56.51 12.62
C LEU A 9 -30.64 55.46 12.04
N ARG A 10 -29.45 55.37 12.65
CA ARG A 10 -28.51 54.27 12.51
C ARG A 10 -29.19 52.94 12.87
N THR A 11 -29.06 51.95 12.01
CA THR A 11 -29.14 50.54 12.43
C THR A 11 -27.89 49.83 11.95
N VAL A 12 -26.88 49.88 12.81
CA VAL A 12 -25.82 48.86 12.85
C VAL A 12 -26.48 47.64 13.51
N GLU A 13 -26.92 46.68 12.70
CA GLU A 13 -27.09 45.30 13.15
C GLU A 13 -26.09 44.46 12.36
N ARG A 14 -24.97 44.08 12.96
CA ARG A 14 -24.82 43.01 13.97
C ARG A 14 -24.23 41.82 13.21
N GLY A 15 -22.95 41.61 13.48
CA GLY A 15 -22.08 40.72 12.74
C GLY A 15 -22.70 39.37 12.43
N ALA A 16 -22.48 38.94 11.18
CA ALA A 16 -22.49 37.55 10.82
C ALA A 16 -21.63 36.79 11.85
N ARG A 17 -22.30 36.15 12.81
CA ARG A 17 -21.69 35.15 13.67
C ARG A 17 -21.23 34.06 12.72
N ALA A 18 -19.96 34.09 12.34
CA ALA A 18 -19.25 32.90 11.96
C ALA A 18 -19.39 31.95 13.16
N THR A 19 -20.33 31.02 13.07
CA THR A 19 -20.42 29.88 13.98
C THR A 19 -19.08 29.19 13.89
N VAL A 20 -18.24 29.41 14.90
CA VAL A 20 -16.94 28.76 15.02
C VAL A 20 -17.25 27.28 15.24
N GLU A 21 -17.24 26.52 14.15
CA GLU A 21 -17.36 25.08 14.21
C GLU A 21 -16.19 24.53 15.05
N SER A 22 -16.49 23.62 15.97
CA SER A 22 -15.45 22.97 16.75
C SER A 22 -14.50 22.22 15.81
N LEU A 23 -13.23 22.15 16.18
CA LEU A 23 -12.23 21.42 15.42
C LEU A 23 -12.68 19.96 15.19
N GLU A 24 -13.33 19.37 16.19
CA GLU A 24 -13.92 18.04 16.15
C GLU A 24 -15.02 17.92 15.08
N SER A 25 -15.90 18.92 14.98
CA SER A 25 -16.96 18.95 13.95
C SER A 25 -16.38 19.05 12.54
N ARG A 26 -15.30 19.82 12.37
CA ARG A 26 -14.59 19.96 11.10
C ARG A 26 -13.82 18.69 10.72
N VAL A 27 -13.22 18.00 11.69
CA VAL A 27 -12.53 16.72 11.49
C VAL A 27 -13.52 15.60 11.15
N LEU A 28 -14.68 15.55 11.82
CA LEU A 28 -15.76 14.61 11.51
C LEU A 28 -16.36 14.84 10.11
N ALA A 29 -16.63 16.09 9.74
CA ALA A 29 -17.12 16.43 8.41
C ALA A 29 -16.08 16.15 7.31
N ALA A 30 -14.79 16.39 7.59
CA ALA A 30 -13.70 16.08 6.66
C ALA A 30 -13.57 14.56 6.46
N SER A 31 -13.71 13.76 7.52
CA SER A 31 -13.61 12.30 7.45
C SER A 31 -14.82 11.63 6.79
N GLN A 32 -16.00 12.26 6.80
CA GLN A 32 -17.18 11.80 6.05
C GLN A 32 -17.11 12.11 4.54
N ASN A 33 -16.31 13.11 4.14
CA ASN A 33 -16.16 13.52 2.73
C ASN A 33 -14.94 12.90 2.03
N VAL A 34 -14.21 12.00 2.69
CA VAL A 34 -13.19 11.20 2.01
C VAL A 34 -13.92 10.08 1.28
N PRO A 35 -13.95 10.05 -0.06
CA PRO A 35 -14.49 8.90 -0.78
C PRO A 35 -13.76 7.64 -0.28
N GLU A 36 -14.48 6.54 -0.02
CA GLU A 36 -13.91 5.28 0.51
C GLU A 36 -12.64 4.85 -0.24
N ASN A 37 -12.54 5.20 -1.52
CA ASN A 37 -11.40 4.95 -2.41
C ASN A 37 -10.12 5.79 -2.13
N LYS A 38 -10.15 6.71 -1.15
CA LYS A 38 -9.00 7.53 -0.72
C LYS A 38 -8.54 7.24 0.71
N ARG A 39 -9.24 6.37 1.44
CA ARG A 39 -8.80 6.00 2.78
C ARG A 39 -7.66 4.98 2.64
N PRO A 40 -6.50 5.19 3.26
CA PRO A 40 -5.44 4.20 3.24
C PRO A 40 -5.96 2.89 3.83
N ASP A 41 -5.63 1.76 3.20
CA ASP A 41 -5.97 0.44 3.72
C ASP A 41 -5.33 0.27 5.11
N PRO A 42 -6.12 0.15 6.19
CA PRO A 42 -5.59 0.11 7.55
C PRO A 42 -4.73 -1.13 7.81
N GLU A 43 -4.92 -2.23 7.08
CA GLU A 43 -4.07 -3.41 7.19
C GLU A 43 -2.71 -3.16 6.56
N PHE A 44 -2.70 -2.55 5.37
CA PHE A 44 -1.47 -2.16 4.70
C PHE A 44 -0.68 -1.12 5.50
N GLU A 45 -1.33 -0.12 6.10
CA GLU A 45 -0.63 0.88 6.91
C GLU A 45 0.08 0.25 8.12
N ARG A 46 -0.56 -0.70 8.80
CA ARG A 46 0.08 -1.45 9.91
C ARG A 46 1.27 -2.28 9.44
N LEU A 47 1.16 -2.89 8.26
CA LEU A 47 2.27 -3.61 7.66
C LEU A 47 3.42 -2.65 7.35
N TYR A 48 3.10 -1.51 6.75
CA TYR A 48 4.06 -0.48 6.38
C TYR A 48 4.83 0.03 7.61
N GLU A 49 4.13 0.42 8.67
CA GLU A 49 4.73 0.84 9.94
C GLU A 49 5.67 -0.23 10.53
N ARG A 50 5.24 -1.50 10.50
CA ARG A 50 6.04 -2.61 11.02
C ARG A 50 7.30 -2.85 10.17
N LEU A 51 7.19 -2.72 8.85
CA LEU A 51 8.34 -2.79 7.95
C LEU A 51 9.27 -1.59 8.11
N SER A 52 8.74 -0.39 8.34
CA SER A 52 9.55 0.80 8.63
C SER A 52 10.40 0.62 9.89
N ALA A 53 9.88 -0.06 10.90
CA ALA A 53 10.63 -0.39 12.11
C ALA A 53 11.72 -1.46 11.90
N MET A 54 11.76 -2.12 10.73
CA MET A 54 12.76 -3.14 10.40
C MET A 54 13.94 -2.59 9.57
N GLU A 55 14.01 -1.28 9.32
CA GLU A 55 15.11 -0.69 8.56
C GLU A 55 16.48 -1.08 9.14
N GLY A 56 17.38 -1.58 8.29
CA GLY A 56 18.72 -2.00 8.67
C GLY A 56 18.81 -3.46 9.13
N GLN A 57 17.70 -4.19 9.23
CA GLN A 57 17.71 -5.63 9.53
C GLN A 57 18.04 -6.49 8.30
N GLY A 58 18.02 -5.90 7.11
CA GLY A 58 18.38 -6.55 5.86
C GLY A 58 17.22 -7.28 5.16
N GLU A 59 17.41 -7.50 3.85
CA GLU A 59 16.42 -8.10 2.94
C GLU A 59 15.92 -9.49 3.38
N LYS A 60 16.80 -10.31 3.98
CA LYS A 60 16.46 -11.67 4.41
C LYS A 60 15.54 -11.65 5.63
N ALA A 61 15.76 -10.73 6.57
CA ALA A 61 14.92 -10.58 7.74
C ALA A 61 13.52 -10.10 7.35
N ILE A 62 13.45 -9.10 6.45
CA ILE A 62 12.19 -8.62 5.86
C ILE A 62 11.45 -9.76 5.14
N HIS A 63 12.13 -10.51 4.28
CA HIS A 63 11.51 -11.62 3.55
C HIS A 63 11.00 -12.72 4.50
N ALA A 64 11.77 -13.06 5.54
CA ALA A 64 11.36 -14.04 6.55
C ALA A 64 10.16 -13.56 7.37
N PHE A 65 10.14 -12.28 7.75
CA PHE A 65 9.02 -11.65 8.42
C PHE A 65 7.75 -11.71 7.56
N LEU A 66 7.82 -11.34 6.29
CA LEU A 66 6.66 -11.41 5.40
C LEU A 66 6.12 -12.84 5.26
N ARG A 67 6.99 -13.86 5.26
CA ARG A 67 6.57 -15.27 5.27
C ARG A 67 5.98 -15.75 6.59
N SER A 68 6.32 -15.13 7.71
CA SER A 68 5.78 -15.51 9.02
C SER A 68 4.41 -14.91 9.30
N LEU A 69 4.01 -13.89 8.55
CA LEU A 69 2.68 -13.29 8.67
C LEU A 69 1.57 -14.30 8.36
N ARG A 70 0.49 -14.19 9.14
CA ARG A 70 -0.72 -15.00 9.02
C ARG A 70 -1.86 -14.15 8.51
N GLY A 71 -2.76 -14.77 7.75
CA GLY A 71 -3.98 -14.15 7.25
C GLY A 71 -4.97 -13.89 8.39
N ALA A 72 -6.15 -13.38 8.03
CA ALA A 72 -7.21 -13.07 8.98
C ALA A 72 -7.72 -14.30 9.76
N ASP A 73 -7.52 -15.50 9.20
CA ASP A 73 -7.85 -16.78 9.84
C ASP A 73 -6.83 -17.21 10.91
N GLY A 74 -5.68 -16.54 11.01
CA GLY A 74 -4.61 -16.85 11.96
C GLY A 74 -3.77 -18.09 11.61
N GLU A 75 -4.27 -18.96 10.73
CA GLU A 75 -3.66 -20.23 10.38
C GLU A 75 -2.93 -20.15 9.03
N SER A 76 -3.58 -19.58 8.01
CA SER A 76 -3.01 -19.54 6.65
C SER A 76 -1.92 -18.48 6.55
N PRO A 77 -0.87 -18.69 5.73
CA PRO A 77 0.09 -17.63 5.43
C PRO A 77 -0.60 -16.43 4.78
N ALA A 78 -0.28 -15.22 5.22
CA ALA A 78 -0.81 -13.99 4.62
C ALA A 78 -0.41 -13.85 3.13
N TYR A 79 0.80 -14.31 2.80
CA TYR A 79 1.36 -14.31 1.45
C TYR A 79 1.79 -15.73 1.07
N PRO A 80 0.87 -16.59 0.59
CA PRO A 80 1.14 -18.01 0.40
C PRO A 80 2.06 -18.31 -0.79
N THR A 81 2.21 -17.37 -1.73
CA THR A 81 2.99 -17.57 -2.96
C THR A 81 4.10 -16.54 -3.10
N ALA A 82 5.13 -16.89 -3.88
CA ALA A 82 6.18 -15.94 -4.27
C ALA A 82 5.60 -14.70 -4.98
N LYS A 83 4.57 -14.88 -5.83
CA LYS A 83 3.85 -13.77 -6.45
C LYS A 83 3.16 -12.86 -5.45
N ALA A 84 2.54 -13.42 -4.41
CA ALA A 84 1.91 -12.62 -3.35
C ALA A 84 2.95 -11.81 -2.57
N LEU A 85 4.10 -12.41 -2.24
CA LEU A 85 5.23 -11.71 -1.63
C LEU A 85 5.80 -10.60 -2.52
N MET A 86 5.90 -10.85 -3.84
CA MET A 86 6.30 -9.81 -4.80
C MET A 86 5.29 -8.67 -4.85
N ALA A 87 3.99 -8.97 -4.89
CA ALA A 87 2.94 -7.96 -4.98
C ALA A 87 2.97 -7.03 -3.76
N VAL A 88 3.05 -7.58 -2.54
CA VAL A 88 3.08 -6.75 -1.33
C VAL A 88 4.38 -5.94 -1.24
N THR A 89 5.54 -6.52 -1.57
CA THR A 89 6.81 -5.76 -1.56
C THR A 89 6.82 -4.66 -2.61
N LEU A 90 6.21 -4.86 -3.79
CA LEU A 90 6.04 -3.80 -4.78
C LEU A 90 5.12 -2.69 -4.26
N GLN A 91 4.02 -3.02 -3.60
CA GLN A 91 3.12 -2.04 -3.00
C GLN A 91 3.86 -1.18 -1.96
N VAL A 92 4.71 -1.79 -1.12
CA VAL A 92 5.55 -1.06 -0.16
C VAL A 92 6.57 -0.17 -0.87
N LEU A 93 7.21 -0.64 -1.96
CA LEU A 93 8.15 0.18 -2.73
C LEU A 93 7.46 1.41 -3.35
N PHE A 94 6.24 1.24 -3.87
CA PHE A 94 5.44 2.37 -4.36
C PHE A 94 5.13 3.36 -3.24
N ARG A 95 4.73 2.87 -2.06
CA ARG A 95 4.47 3.72 -0.90
C ARG A 95 5.71 4.50 -0.45
N LEU A 96 6.85 3.82 -0.34
CA LEU A 96 8.14 4.45 0.00
C LEU A 96 8.53 5.53 -1.02
N LYS A 97 8.23 5.30 -2.31
CA LYS A 97 8.46 6.28 -3.36
C LYS A 97 7.57 7.51 -3.19
N ASP A 98 6.28 7.31 -2.93
CA ASP A 98 5.34 8.41 -2.69
C ASP A 98 5.73 9.25 -1.46
N ASP A 99 6.31 8.61 -0.45
CA ASP A 99 6.84 9.27 0.75
C ASP A 99 8.25 9.88 0.55
N GLY A 100 8.85 9.76 -0.64
CA GLY A 100 10.18 10.33 -0.96
C GLY A 100 11.36 9.55 -0.38
N LEU A 101 11.15 8.30 0.04
CA LEU A 101 12.12 7.44 0.72
C LEU A 101 12.88 6.50 -0.24
N GLU A 102 12.91 6.76 -1.54
CA GLU A 102 13.60 5.90 -2.54
C GLU A 102 15.10 5.67 -2.24
N LYS A 103 15.74 6.61 -1.54
CA LYS A 103 17.18 6.54 -1.19
C LYS A 103 17.43 5.90 0.19
N SER A 104 16.37 5.56 0.93
CA SER A 104 16.46 4.95 2.26
C SER A 104 17.13 3.58 2.21
N GLN A 105 17.61 3.12 3.37
CA GLN A 105 18.13 1.77 3.51
C GLN A 105 16.96 0.78 3.39
N LEU A 106 15.82 1.10 3.98
CA LEU A 106 14.59 0.32 3.88
C LEU A 106 14.18 0.04 2.44
N TYR A 107 14.19 1.05 1.55
CA TYR A 107 13.85 0.85 0.14
C TYR A 107 14.74 -0.19 -0.54
N LYS A 108 16.05 -0.17 -0.26
CA LYS A 108 17.00 -1.16 -0.80
C LYS A 108 16.70 -2.55 -0.27
N GLU A 109 16.39 -2.68 1.02
CA GLU A 109 16.11 -3.97 1.66
C GLU A 109 14.78 -4.57 1.21
N ILE A 110 13.73 -3.76 1.05
CA ILE A 110 12.45 -4.19 0.48
C ILE A 110 12.64 -4.62 -0.97
N LYS A 111 13.45 -3.89 -1.75
CA LYS A 111 13.80 -4.26 -3.13
C LYS A 111 14.55 -5.59 -3.18
N GLY A 112 15.46 -5.82 -2.24
CA GLY A 112 16.15 -7.10 -2.07
C GLY A 112 15.19 -8.24 -1.74
N ALA A 113 14.26 -8.02 -0.80
CA ALA A 113 13.23 -9.00 -0.43
C ALA A 113 12.30 -9.33 -1.61
N ASN A 114 11.95 -8.34 -2.43
CA ASN A 114 11.23 -8.55 -3.69
C ASN A 114 12.04 -9.42 -4.66
N GLY A 115 13.34 -9.17 -4.78
CA GLY A 115 14.26 -9.97 -5.60
C GLY A 115 14.36 -11.44 -5.14
N LEU A 116 14.36 -11.70 -3.83
CA LEU A 116 14.33 -13.06 -3.27
C LEU A 116 13.03 -13.79 -3.66
N ALA A 117 11.89 -13.11 -3.55
CA ALA A 117 10.60 -13.68 -3.95
C ALA A 117 10.57 -13.96 -5.47
N PHE A 118 11.08 -13.04 -6.29
CA PHE A 118 11.21 -13.24 -7.74
C PHE A 118 12.11 -14.44 -8.09
N ALA A 119 13.28 -14.56 -7.46
CA ALA A 119 14.19 -15.67 -7.71
C ALA A 119 13.55 -17.03 -7.41
N MET A 120 12.74 -17.11 -6.34
CA MET A 120 11.98 -18.31 -6.01
C MET A 120 10.92 -18.65 -7.06
N ASP A 121 10.15 -17.67 -7.52
CA ASP A 121 9.14 -17.87 -8.59
C ASP A 121 9.80 -18.32 -9.91
N ALA A 122 10.91 -17.69 -10.29
CA ALA A 122 11.67 -18.05 -11.48
C ALA A 122 12.26 -19.46 -11.40
N PHE A 123 12.83 -19.84 -10.25
CA PHE A 123 13.37 -21.18 -10.02
C PHE A 123 12.30 -22.26 -10.16
N VAL A 124 11.16 -22.10 -9.48
CA VAL A 124 10.06 -23.08 -9.54
C VAL A 124 9.54 -23.22 -10.97
N LYS A 125 9.35 -22.11 -11.69
CA LYS A 125 8.90 -22.16 -13.09
C LYS A 125 9.92 -22.81 -14.02
N GLY A 126 11.21 -22.54 -13.82
CA GLY A 126 12.30 -23.17 -14.57
C GLY A 126 12.30 -24.68 -14.38
N PHE A 127 12.24 -25.13 -13.12
CA PHE A 127 12.17 -26.54 -12.77
C PHE A 127 10.93 -27.22 -13.34
N MET A 128 9.75 -26.60 -13.23
CA MET A 128 8.53 -27.17 -13.81
C MET A 128 8.62 -27.29 -15.33
N ARG A 129 9.26 -26.33 -16.01
CA ARG A 129 9.50 -26.44 -17.45
C ARG A 129 10.43 -27.60 -17.78
N GLU A 130 11.50 -27.80 -17.02
CA GLU A 130 12.44 -28.92 -17.25
C GLU A 130 11.80 -30.29 -17.00
N VAL A 131 10.97 -30.42 -15.95
CA VAL A 131 10.32 -31.70 -15.60
C VAL A 131 9.15 -32.02 -16.52
N PHE A 132 8.37 -31.01 -16.92
CA PHE A 132 7.14 -31.20 -17.70
C PHE A 132 7.27 -30.85 -19.17
N GLN A 133 8.44 -30.44 -19.66
CA GLN A 133 8.67 -30.44 -21.10
C GLN A 133 8.62 -31.89 -21.58
N PRO A 134 7.68 -32.23 -22.49
CA PRO A 134 7.79 -33.49 -23.20
C PRO A 134 9.17 -33.50 -23.85
N MET A 135 9.96 -34.55 -23.65
CA MET A 135 11.00 -34.86 -24.63
C MET A 135 10.32 -34.80 -25.99
N GLU A 136 10.83 -33.97 -26.91
CA GLU A 136 10.27 -33.89 -28.25
C GLU A 136 10.08 -35.31 -28.77
N ASP A 137 8.82 -35.60 -29.13
CA ASP A 137 8.26 -36.92 -29.36
C ASP A 137 8.78 -37.55 -30.67
N GLU A 138 10.06 -37.36 -30.99
CA GLU A 138 10.70 -38.01 -32.14
C GLU A 138 11.27 -39.38 -31.81
N ALA A 139 11.35 -39.75 -30.52
CA ALA A 139 12.02 -40.97 -30.09
C ALA A 139 11.11 -42.21 -30.03
N TRP A 140 9.81 -42.07 -29.75
CA TRP A 140 8.94 -43.24 -29.50
C TRP A 140 8.36 -43.85 -30.78
N GLU A 141 8.11 -43.06 -31.83
CA GLU A 141 7.57 -43.56 -33.11
C GLU A 141 8.65 -44.13 -34.06
N LYS A 142 9.94 -43.87 -33.80
CA LYS A 142 11.07 -44.34 -34.64
C LYS A 142 11.95 -45.39 -33.96
N SER A 143 11.52 -45.90 -32.81
CA SER A 143 12.33 -46.80 -32.01
C SER A 143 12.21 -48.24 -32.50
N GLU A 144 13.09 -48.65 -33.43
CA GLU A 144 13.26 -50.05 -33.84
C GLU A 144 14.05 -50.86 -32.78
N TRP A 145 13.49 -51.03 -31.58
CA TRP A 145 13.94 -52.08 -30.64
C TRP A 145 13.01 -53.29 -30.67
#